data_AF-A0AAV9UU96-F1
#
_entry.id   AF-A0AAV9UU96-F1
#
_cell.length_a   1.000
_cell.length_b   1.000
_cell.length_c   1.000
_cell.angle_alpha   90.00
_cell.angle_beta   90.00
_cell.angle_gamma   90.00
#
_symmetry.space_group_name_H-M   'P 1'
#
loop_
_entity.id
_entity.type
_entity.pdbx_description
1 polymer ?
#
loop_
_entity_poly.entity_id
_entity_poly.type
_entity_poly.pdbx_seq_one_letter_code
_entity_poly.pdbx_strand_id
1 'polypeptide(L)'
;MDNYSKGSPVIEEWLDLDDNEAESGGYGDPPAVDPNNNVEPRRQKRVHQPRYTCHEILVKQGFDGCQELMRSVKEAGIHAFRVHRIKAFGCGHPNCTFRTARQDYISRHEEGHDTTRSSRHGATRGKRCENSFRRRHQLAQQRILELQARILALEEKLDVTNAAQNQILALQAKIACLENELAITKVAQVFF
;
A
#
# COMPACT_ATOMS: atom_id res chain seq x y z
N MET A 1 8.73 7.44 -33.08
CA MET A 1 8.66 8.61 -32.18
C MET A 1 9.22 8.14 -30.85
N ASP A 2 10.52 8.28 -30.73
CA ASP A 2 11.30 7.96 -29.54
C ASP A 2 11.25 9.12 -28.53
N ASN A 3 11.53 8.76 -27.27
CA ASN A 3 12.14 9.55 -26.19
C ASN A 3 11.36 9.64 -24.88
N TYR A 4 11.84 8.82 -23.92
CA TYR A 4 12.17 9.05 -22.49
C TYR A 4 11.60 7.87 -21.67
N SER A 5 12.29 6.82 -21.20
CA SER A 5 13.67 6.60 -20.74
C SER A 5 14.11 7.51 -19.59
N LYS A 6 14.75 6.88 -18.58
CA LYS A 6 15.12 7.34 -17.21
C LYS A 6 14.03 6.99 -16.19
N GLY A 7 14.15 5.96 -15.35
CA GLY A 7 15.35 5.55 -14.61
C GLY A 7 15.67 6.63 -13.59
N SER A 8 15.16 6.51 -12.36
CA SER A 8 15.58 7.28 -11.18
C SER A 8 14.89 6.77 -9.91
N PRO A 9 15.55 6.80 -8.74
CA PRO A 9 16.91 6.32 -8.53
C PRO A 9 16.93 5.27 -7.41
N VAL A 10 17.81 4.28 -7.57
CA VAL A 10 18.51 3.69 -6.44
C VAL A 10 19.18 4.85 -5.70
N ILE A 11 18.73 5.16 -4.49
CA ILE A 11 19.54 5.93 -3.55
C ILE A 11 20.29 4.89 -2.71
N GLU A 12 21.34 4.36 -3.33
CA GLU A 12 22.60 4.07 -2.63
C GLU A 12 23.18 5.44 -2.25
N GLU A 13 22.73 5.99 -1.12
CA GLU A 13 23.44 7.04 -0.40
C GLU A 13 22.77 7.26 0.96
N TRP A 14 22.92 6.27 1.84
CA TRP A 14 23.04 6.56 3.26
C TRP A 14 24.37 5.95 3.66
N LEU A 15 25.39 6.81 3.60
CA LEU A 15 26.70 6.73 4.25
C LEU A 15 26.91 5.47 5.07
N ASP A 16 27.87 4.67 4.63
CA ASP A 16 28.74 3.89 5.51
C ASP A 16 29.30 4.84 6.58
N LEU A 17 28.63 4.91 7.73
CA LEU A 17 29.29 5.25 8.97
C LEU A 17 29.76 3.93 9.54
N ASP A 18 31.03 3.64 9.25
CA ASP A 18 31.85 2.66 9.96
C ASP A 18 31.73 2.90 11.48
N ASP A 19 30.83 2.17 12.14
CA ASP A 19 30.94 1.91 13.57
C ASP A 19 31.98 0.79 13.77
N ASN A 20 33.23 1.07 13.39
CA ASN A 20 34.39 0.30 13.79
C ASN A 20 35.08 1.07 14.90
N GLU A 21 34.90 0.57 16.13
CA GLU A 21 35.87 0.49 17.24
C GLU A 21 35.11 0.49 18.56
N ALA A 22 34.46 -0.65 18.84
CA ALA A 22 34.36 -1.11 20.22
C ALA A 22 35.56 -2.01 20.48
N GLU A 23 36.72 -1.38 20.76
CA GLU A 23 37.86 -2.08 21.34
C GLU A 23 37.37 -2.86 22.57
N SER A 24 37.56 -4.17 22.52
CA SER A 24 37.47 -5.08 23.65
C SER A 24 38.62 -4.77 24.61
N GLY A 25 38.41 -3.82 25.51
CA GLY A 25 39.29 -3.56 26.65
C GLY A 25 39.37 -4.79 27.55
N GLY A 26 40.60 -5.26 27.78
CA GLY A 26 40.92 -6.42 28.60
C GLY A 26 40.54 -6.27 30.07
N TYR A 27 40.38 -7.40 30.74
CA TYR A 27 40.32 -7.50 32.18
C TYR A 27 41.64 -7.01 32.79
N GLY A 28 41.63 -5.79 33.31
CA GLY A 28 42.63 -5.28 34.25
C GLY A 28 41.95 -5.02 35.59
N ASP A 29 42.61 -5.44 36.66
CA ASP A 29 42.16 -5.29 38.05
C ASP A 29 41.79 -3.83 38.41
N PRO A 30 40.82 -3.62 39.33
CA PRO A 30 40.41 -2.29 39.73
C PRO A 30 41.52 -1.59 40.55
N PRO A 31 41.94 -0.36 40.19
CA PRO A 31 42.77 0.45 41.08
C PRO A 31 41.96 0.98 42.26
N ALA A 32 42.65 1.16 43.38
CA ALA A 32 42.14 1.60 44.66
C ALA A 32 41.35 2.92 44.57
N VAL A 33 40.25 2.98 45.33
CA VAL A 33 39.40 4.15 45.51
C VAL A 33 40.16 5.22 46.30
N ASP A 34 40.45 6.35 45.66
CA ASP A 34 40.94 7.55 46.34
C ASP A 34 39.75 8.34 46.94
N PRO A 35 39.76 8.78 48.22
CA PRO A 35 38.57 9.29 48.90
C PRO A 35 38.20 10.75 48.58
N ASN A 36 38.82 11.38 47.58
CA ASN A 36 38.68 12.81 47.38
C ASN A 36 37.64 13.15 46.29
N ASN A 37 36.40 13.30 46.77
CA ASN A 37 35.23 13.83 46.07
C ASN A 37 35.56 15.03 45.16
N ASN A 38 35.24 14.88 43.88
CA ASN A 38 34.63 15.98 43.13
C ASN A 38 33.47 15.41 42.33
N VAL A 39 32.24 15.76 42.73
CA VAL A 39 31.01 15.33 42.08
C VAL A 39 30.89 16.06 40.75
N GLU A 40 31.39 15.43 39.68
CA GLU A 40 31.11 15.88 38.32
C GLU A 40 29.61 15.70 37.97
N PRO A 41 29.05 16.59 37.15
CA PRO A 41 27.62 16.64 36.90
C PRO A 41 27.14 15.37 36.18
N ARG A 42 26.05 14.78 36.70
CA ARG A 42 25.23 13.74 36.07
C ARG A 42 25.32 13.82 34.54
N ARG A 43 25.80 12.74 33.91
CA ARG A 43 25.70 12.48 32.45
C ARG A 43 24.40 13.08 31.93
N GLN A 44 24.49 14.23 31.28
CA GLN A 44 23.36 14.85 30.62
C GLN A 44 22.88 13.83 29.58
N LYS A 45 21.67 13.30 29.78
CA LYS A 45 20.99 12.52 28.74
C LYS A 45 20.97 13.41 27.51
N ARG A 46 21.76 13.08 26.48
CA ARG A 46 21.74 13.80 25.21
C ARG A 46 20.27 13.90 24.78
N VAL A 47 19.74 15.12 24.77
CA VAL A 47 18.40 15.40 24.27
C VAL A 47 18.42 15.01 22.80
N HIS A 48 17.95 13.81 22.47
CA HIS A 48 17.81 13.38 21.08
C HIS A 48 16.76 14.29 20.45
N GLN A 49 17.21 15.23 19.63
CA GLN A 49 16.32 16.03 18.81
C GLN A 49 15.52 15.08 17.90
N PRO A 50 14.18 15.13 17.89
CA PRO A 50 13.39 14.35 16.97
C PRO A 50 13.69 14.84 15.55
N ARG A 51 14.12 13.91 14.68
CA ARG A 51 14.60 14.20 13.33
C ARG A 51 13.74 13.60 12.23
N TYR A 52 12.72 12.82 12.56
CA TYR A 52 11.92 12.10 11.58
C TYR A 52 10.47 12.50 11.69
N THR A 53 9.92 13.05 10.61
CA THR A 53 8.50 13.37 10.53
C THR A 53 7.74 12.17 9.98
N CYS A 54 6.55 11.88 10.53
CA CYS A 54 5.62 10.96 9.86
C CYS A 54 5.32 11.44 8.43
N HIS A 55 5.34 12.76 8.23
CA HIS A 55 5.18 13.41 6.93
C HIS A 55 6.10 12.84 5.85
N GLU A 56 7.40 12.69 6.10
CA GLU A 56 8.35 12.12 5.13
C GLU A 56 8.00 10.70 4.66
N ILE A 57 7.40 9.89 5.55
CA ILE A 57 6.94 8.53 5.22
C ILE A 57 5.62 8.57 4.46
N LEU A 58 4.74 9.52 4.77
CA LEU A 58 3.40 9.64 4.20
C LEU A 58 3.38 10.30 2.81
N VAL A 59 4.23 11.30 2.58
CA VAL A 59 4.37 11.98 1.27
C VAL A 59 4.73 10.97 0.17
N LYS A 60 5.62 10.01 0.48
CA LYS A 60 5.98 8.93 -0.46
C LYS A 60 4.84 7.97 -0.78
N GLN A 61 3.74 8.01 -0.02
CA GLN A 61 2.55 7.16 -0.22
C GLN A 61 1.32 7.98 -0.65
N GLY A 62 1.49 9.28 -0.94
CA GLY A 62 0.39 10.17 -1.37
C GLY A 62 -0.58 10.55 -0.25
N PHE A 63 -0.14 10.51 1.01
CA PHE A 63 -0.93 10.93 2.16
C PHE A 63 -0.48 12.29 2.69
N ASP A 64 -1.41 13.23 2.80
CA ASP A 64 -1.19 14.54 3.42
C ASP A 64 -1.73 14.56 4.86
N GLY A 65 -0.98 15.17 5.78
CA GLY A 65 -1.57 15.70 7.03
C GLY A 65 -1.04 15.20 8.38
N CYS A 66 0.00 14.36 8.48
CA CYS A 66 0.59 14.04 9.79
C CYS A 66 1.94 14.71 10.02
N GLN A 67 1.95 15.73 10.89
CA GLN A 67 3.13 16.49 11.28
C GLN A 67 3.77 15.99 12.59
N GLU A 68 3.34 14.84 13.09
CA GLU A 68 3.91 14.25 14.31
C GLU A 68 5.39 13.94 14.14
N LEU A 69 6.18 14.40 15.10
CA LEU A 69 7.63 14.28 15.16
C LEU A 69 8.00 13.06 15.99
N MET A 70 8.75 12.15 15.38
CA MET A 70 9.22 10.93 16.04
C MET A 70 10.73 10.97 16.22
N ARG A 71 11.22 10.20 17.20
CA ARG A 71 12.65 10.17 17.54
C ARG A 71 13.43 9.22 16.63
N SER A 72 12.73 8.34 15.91
CA SER A 72 13.33 7.39 14.96
C SER A 72 12.41 7.03 13.80
N VAL A 73 13.00 6.55 12.70
CA VAL A 73 12.29 5.96 11.54
C VAL A 73 11.40 4.79 11.96
N LYS A 74 11.85 3.98 12.92
CA LYS A 74 11.09 2.84 13.48
C LYS A 74 9.79 3.31 14.13
N GLU A 75 9.88 4.36 14.95
CA GLU A 75 8.74 4.95 15.62
C GLU A 75 7.77 5.59 14.62
N ALA A 76 8.28 6.29 13.60
CA ALA A 76 7.47 6.85 12.52
C ALA A 76 6.73 5.75 11.73
N GLY A 77 7.37 4.62 11.43
CA GLY A 77 6.70 3.49 10.76
C GLY A 77 5.59 2.83 11.61
N ILE A 78 5.81 2.70 12.93
CA ILE A 78 4.77 2.19 13.85
C ILE A 78 3.60 3.17 13.96
N HIS A 79 3.90 4.47 14.06
CA HIS A 79 2.89 5.53 14.06
C HIS A 79 2.05 5.47 12.77
N ALA A 80 2.71 5.44 11.61
CA ALA A 80 2.04 5.36 10.31
C ALA A 80 1.08 4.16 10.21
N PHE A 81 1.44 3.02 10.79
CA PHE A 81 0.58 1.85 10.80
C PHE A 81 -0.58 1.95 11.80
N ARG A 82 -0.36 2.51 12.99
CA ARG A 82 -1.40 2.58 14.03
C ARG A 82 -2.43 3.67 13.73
N VAL A 83 -1.97 4.82 13.27
CA VAL A 83 -2.80 6.01 13.04
C VAL A 83 -3.36 6.01 11.62
N HIS A 84 -2.53 5.74 10.61
CA HIS A 84 -2.92 5.85 9.20
C HIS A 84 -3.13 4.50 8.50
N ARG A 85 -2.92 3.36 9.19
CA ARG A 85 -2.98 2.01 8.62
C ARG A 85 -2.03 1.77 7.45
N ILE A 86 -0.94 2.56 7.37
CA ILE A 86 0.05 2.48 6.30
C ILE A 86 1.20 1.55 6.70
N LYS A 87 1.54 0.62 5.82
CA LYS A 87 2.73 -0.23 5.94
C LYS A 87 3.88 0.45 5.21
N ALA A 88 4.63 1.26 5.97
CA ALA A 88 5.65 2.16 5.47
C ALA A 88 6.76 1.48 4.66
N PHE A 89 7.15 0.26 5.03
CA PHE A 89 8.30 -0.42 4.45
C PHE A 89 7.86 -1.56 3.54
N GLY A 90 8.21 -1.49 2.27
CA GLY A 90 7.96 -2.55 1.28
C GLY A 90 9.26 -3.21 0.84
N CYS A 91 9.19 -4.49 0.48
CA CYS A 91 10.36 -5.21 -0.04
C CYS A 91 10.69 -4.73 -1.44
N GLY A 92 11.98 -4.50 -1.73
CA GLY A 92 12.45 -4.12 -3.06
C GLY A 92 12.58 -5.28 -4.06
N HIS A 93 12.46 -6.54 -3.61
CA HIS A 93 12.68 -7.71 -4.49
C HIS A 93 11.59 -7.85 -5.56
N PRO A 94 11.93 -8.19 -6.82
CA PRO A 94 10.94 -8.36 -7.88
C PRO A 94 9.86 -9.38 -7.49
N ASN A 95 8.60 -9.06 -7.75
CA ASN A 95 7.43 -9.86 -7.39
C ASN A 95 7.19 -10.05 -5.88
N CYS A 96 7.98 -9.40 -5.02
CA CYS A 96 7.69 -9.35 -3.59
C CYS A 96 6.75 -8.19 -3.27
N THR A 97 5.60 -8.52 -2.70
CA THR A 97 4.61 -7.53 -2.22
C THR A 97 4.47 -7.58 -0.70
N PHE A 98 5.52 -8.04 -0.01
CA PHE A 98 5.58 -7.98 1.45
C PHE A 98 5.79 -6.53 1.87
N ARG A 99 4.94 -6.06 2.78
CA ARG A 99 5.02 -4.73 3.38
C ARG A 99 4.83 -4.86 4.88
N THR A 100 5.53 -4.05 5.64
CA THR A 100 5.52 -4.05 7.10
C THR A 100 5.58 -2.62 7.66
N ALA A 101 5.16 -2.48 8.90
CA ALA A 101 5.22 -1.23 9.64
C ALA A 101 6.59 -0.98 10.28
N ARG A 102 7.50 -1.97 10.27
CA ARG A 102 8.81 -1.86 10.91
C ARG A 102 9.97 -2.18 9.97
N GLN A 103 11.02 -1.37 10.03
CA GLN A 103 12.21 -1.48 9.18
C GLN A 103 12.99 -2.77 9.46
N ASP A 104 13.16 -3.17 10.73
CA ASP A 104 13.84 -4.41 11.12
C ASP A 104 13.20 -5.66 10.50
N TYR A 105 11.89 -5.64 10.32
CA TYR A 105 11.17 -6.72 9.65
C TYR A 105 11.34 -6.72 8.13
N ILE A 106 11.58 -5.56 7.49
CA ILE A 106 11.84 -5.55 6.05
C ILE A 106 13.27 -6.00 5.75
N SER A 107 14.26 -5.52 6.50
CA SER A 107 15.66 -5.94 6.33
C SER A 107 15.81 -7.45 6.51
N ARG A 108 15.23 -8.01 7.58
CA ARG A 108 15.23 -9.47 7.81
C ARG A 108 14.40 -10.26 6.80
N HIS A 109 13.41 -9.63 6.17
CA HIS A 109 12.65 -10.26 5.10
C HIS A 109 13.47 -10.31 3.81
N GLU A 110 14.22 -9.25 3.50
CA GLU A 110 15.07 -9.13 2.33
C GLU A 110 16.25 -10.12 2.36
N GLU A 111 16.83 -10.34 3.55
CA GLU A 111 17.79 -11.44 3.79
C GLU A 111 17.23 -12.82 3.40
N GLY A 112 15.90 -12.99 3.41
CA GLY A 112 15.24 -14.23 3.01
C GLY A 112 15.20 -14.46 1.49
N HIS A 113 15.46 -13.44 0.68
CA HIS A 113 15.59 -13.54 -0.78
C HIS A 113 17.02 -13.90 -1.20
N ASP A 114 18.02 -13.57 -0.38
CA ASP A 114 19.41 -14.00 -0.60
C ASP A 114 19.57 -15.50 -0.32
N THR A 115 19.40 -16.30 -1.38
CA THR A 115 19.58 -17.76 -1.35
C THR A 115 21.05 -18.19 -1.19
N THR A 116 21.99 -17.25 -1.30
CA THR A 116 23.45 -17.48 -1.25
C THR A 116 24.01 -17.59 0.17
N ARG A 117 23.32 -17.07 1.20
CA ARG A 117 23.73 -17.25 2.60
C ARG A 117 23.09 -18.50 3.18
N SER A 118 23.87 -19.57 3.17
CA SER A 118 23.57 -20.91 3.71
C SER A 118 23.46 -20.93 5.25
N SER A 119 22.62 -20.07 5.82
CA SER A 119 22.14 -20.29 7.19
C SER A 119 21.10 -21.39 7.13
N ARG A 120 21.25 -22.44 7.95
CA ARG A 120 20.32 -23.59 8.07
C ARG A 120 18.85 -23.21 8.28
N HIS A 121 18.55 -21.92 8.51
CA HIS A 121 17.20 -21.38 8.72
C HIS A 121 16.68 -20.51 7.55
N GLY A 122 17.52 -20.15 6.55
CA GLY A 122 17.17 -19.27 5.43
C GLY A 122 16.25 -19.92 4.38
N ALA A 123 16.39 -21.23 4.15
CA ALA A 123 15.61 -21.96 3.15
C ALA A 123 14.08 -21.99 3.42
N THR A 124 13.63 -21.73 4.65
CA THR A 124 12.20 -21.66 5.02
C THR A 124 11.61 -20.25 4.91
N ARG A 125 12.43 -19.21 4.75
CA ARG A 125 11.98 -17.81 4.68
C ARG A 125 11.74 -17.36 3.23
N GLY A 126 12.62 -17.67 2.28
CA GLY A 126 12.39 -17.39 0.85
C GLY A 126 11.12 -18.07 0.30
N LYS A 127 10.91 -19.35 0.65
CA LYS A 127 9.70 -20.12 0.28
C LYS A 127 8.40 -19.51 0.81
N ARG A 128 8.44 -18.75 1.92
CA ARG A 128 7.25 -18.06 2.46
C ARG A 128 6.84 -16.87 1.60
N CYS A 129 7.80 -16.19 0.97
CA CYS A 129 7.50 -15.07 0.08
C CYS A 129 6.84 -15.54 -1.22
N GLU A 130 7.43 -16.55 -1.88
CA GLU A 130 6.92 -17.09 -3.14
C GLU A 130 5.50 -17.66 -2.98
N ASN A 131 5.26 -18.43 -1.90
CA ASN A 131 3.93 -18.98 -1.62
C ASN A 131 2.89 -17.89 -1.31
N SER A 132 3.29 -16.76 -0.73
CA SER A 132 2.40 -15.63 -0.45
C SER A 132 2.06 -14.83 -1.71
N PHE A 133 3.01 -14.74 -2.66
CA PHE A 133 2.75 -14.18 -3.98
C PHE A 133 1.80 -15.09 -4.76
N ARG A 134 2.12 -16.39 -4.88
CA ARG A 134 1.32 -17.37 -5.62
C ARG A 134 -0.14 -17.42 -5.15
N ARG A 135 -0.37 -17.45 -3.83
CA ARG A 135 -1.74 -17.40 -3.28
C ARG A 135 -2.48 -16.12 -3.63
N ARG A 136 -1.82 -14.96 -3.52
CA ARG A 136 -2.45 -13.68 -3.87
C ARG A 136 -2.72 -13.56 -5.35
N HIS A 137 -1.81 -14.05 -6.19
CA HIS A 137 -2.00 -14.13 -7.62
C HIS A 137 -3.20 -15.02 -7.97
N GLN A 138 -3.30 -16.21 -7.37
CA GLN A 138 -4.46 -17.09 -7.54
C GLN A 138 -5.77 -16.43 -7.10
N LEU A 139 -5.79 -15.76 -5.94
CA LEU A 139 -6.97 -15.03 -5.47
C LEU A 139 -7.34 -13.86 -6.39
N ALA A 140 -6.35 -13.13 -6.92
CA ALA A 140 -6.59 -12.06 -7.87
C ALA A 140 -7.17 -12.62 -9.17
N GLN A 141 -6.63 -13.73 -9.70
CA GLN A 141 -7.18 -14.41 -10.86
C GLN A 141 -8.61 -14.89 -10.63
N GLN A 142 -8.91 -15.48 -9.47
CA GLN A 142 -10.27 -15.88 -9.12
C GLN A 142 -11.23 -14.70 -9.09
N ARG A 143 -10.82 -13.57 -8.51
CA ARG A 143 -11.64 -12.34 -8.51
C ARG A 143 -11.86 -11.78 -9.91
N ILE A 144 -10.84 -11.83 -10.77
CA ILE A 144 -10.97 -11.39 -12.17
C ILE A 144 -12.05 -12.24 -12.88
N LEU A 145 -12.01 -13.56 -12.72
CA LEU A 145 -13.00 -14.46 -13.31
C LEU A 145 -14.41 -14.20 -12.74
N GLU A 146 -14.52 -13.98 -11.42
CA GLU A 146 -15.80 -13.64 -10.78
C GLU A 146 -16.37 -12.31 -11.31
N LEU A 147 -15.52 -11.30 -11.49
CA LEU A 147 -15.93 -10.01 -12.05
C LEU A 147 -16.35 -10.13 -13.52
N GLN A 148 -15.64 -10.92 -14.32
CA GLN A 148 -16.02 -11.20 -15.70
C GLN A 148 -17.40 -11.88 -15.77
N ALA A 149 -17.67 -12.86 -14.91
CA ALA A 149 -18.98 -13.50 -14.83
C ALA A 149 -20.10 -12.51 -14.44
N ARG A 150 -19.81 -11.58 -13.52
CA ARG A 150 -20.76 -10.52 -13.13
C ARG A 150 -21.04 -9.55 -14.27
N ILE A 151 -20.03 -9.19 -15.06
CA ILE A 151 -20.19 -8.31 -16.23
C ILE A 151 -21.14 -8.96 -17.24
N LEU A 152 -20.91 -10.22 -17.60
CA LEU A 152 -21.78 -10.96 -18.53
C LEU A 152 -23.24 -11.02 -18.03
N ALA A 153 -23.44 -11.28 -16.73
CA ALA A 153 -24.78 -11.31 -16.14
C ALA A 153 -25.47 -9.93 -16.11
N LEU A 154 -24.70 -8.84 -16.08
CA LEU A 154 -25.25 -7.48 -16.19
C LEU A 154 -25.59 -7.12 -17.64
N GLU A 155 -24.81 -7.59 -18.61
CA GLU A 155 -25.10 -7.43 -20.04
C GLU A 155 -26.43 -8.10 -20.41
N GLU A 156 -26.67 -9.34 -19.95
CA GLU A 156 -27.95 -10.03 -20.18
C GLU A 156 -29.15 -9.27 -19.60
N LYS A 157 -28.99 -8.72 -18.39
CA LYS A 157 -30.05 -7.89 -17.77
C LYS A 157 -30.31 -6.62 -18.56
N LEU A 158 -29.26 -6.01 -19.12
CA LEU A 158 -29.38 -4.81 -19.95
C LEU A 158 -30.20 -5.12 -21.21
N ASP A 159 -29.96 -6.25 -21.85
CA ASP A 159 -30.71 -6.68 -23.04
C ASP A 159 -32.21 -6.85 -22.75
N VAL A 160 -32.56 -7.46 -21.61
CA VAL A 160 -33.96 -7.58 -21.18
C VAL A 160 -34.59 -6.20 -20.97
N THR A 161 -33.88 -5.26 -20.34
CA THR A 161 -34.40 -3.90 -20.15
C THR A 161 -34.57 -3.14 -21.46
N ASN A 162 -33.65 -3.30 -22.42
CA ASN A 162 -33.75 -2.71 -23.74
C ASN A 162 -34.94 -3.29 -24.53
N ALA A 163 -35.18 -4.59 -24.44
CA ALA A 163 -36.35 -5.23 -25.04
C ALA A 163 -37.66 -4.69 -24.45
N ALA A 164 -37.73 -4.55 -23.13
CA ALA A 164 -38.89 -3.94 -22.46
C ALA A 164 -39.09 -2.47 -22.88
N GLN A 165 -38.00 -1.69 -22.98
CA GLN A 165 -38.06 -0.29 -23.43
C GLN A 165 -38.59 -0.18 -24.86
N ASN A 166 -38.17 -1.08 -25.76
CA ASN A 166 -38.68 -1.13 -27.13
C ASN A 166 -40.18 -1.46 -27.20
N GLN A 167 -40.66 -2.33 -26.31
CA GLN A 167 -42.10 -2.61 -26.20
C GLN A 167 -42.88 -1.39 -25.70
N ILE A 168 -42.35 -0.66 -24.73
CA ILE A 168 -42.95 0.59 -24.24
C ILE A 168 -43.06 1.62 -25.35
N LEU A 169 -41.99 1.83 -26.12
CA LEU A 169 -42.00 2.75 -27.27
C LEU A 169 -43.03 2.33 -28.33
N ALA A 170 -43.15 1.02 -28.61
CA ALA A 170 -44.16 0.51 -29.53
C ALA A 170 -45.60 0.75 -29.04
N LEU A 171 -45.84 0.62 -27.73
CA LEU A 171 -47.15 0.92 -27.13
C LEU A 171 -47.45 2.42 -27.16
N GLN A 172 -46.47 3.29 -26.89
CA GLN A 172 -46.63 4.74 -27.00
C GLN A 172 -47.00 5.17 -28.43
N ALA A 173 -46.37 4.57 -29.44
CA ALA A 173 -46.72 4.83 -30.84
C ALA A 173 -48.17 4.42 -31.17
N LYS A 174 -48.65 3.28 -30.63
CA LYS A 174 -50.05 2.85 -30.79
C LYS A 174 -51.03 3.79 -30.11
N ILE A 175 -50.72 4.25 -28.90
CA ILE A 175 -51.56 5.22 -28.18
C ILE A 175 -51.68 6.52 -29.00
N ALA A 176 -50.58 7.05 -29.51
CA ALA A 176 -50.60 8.26 -30.34
C ALA A 176 -51.44 8.09 -31.62
N CYS A 177 -51.41 6.92 -32.24
CA CYS A 177 -52.24 6.59 -33.40
C CYS A 177 -53.74 6.63 -33.04
N LEU A 178 -54.13 5.98 -31.94
CA LEU A 178 -55.51 5.96 -31.46
C LEU A 178 -56.00 7.35 -31.02
N GLU A 179 -55.13 8.16 -30.40
CA GLU A 179 -55.46 9.55 -30.04
C GLU A 179 -55.76 10.40 -31.28
N ASN A 180 -55.03 10.18 -32.38
CA ASN A 180 -55.29 10.85 -33.66
C ASN A 180 -56.61 10.42 -34.29
N GLU A 181 -56.92 9.12 -34.33
CA GLU A 181 -58.22 8.62 -34.79
C GLU A 181 -59.38 9.18 -33.95
N LEU A 182 -59.20 9.25 -32.64
CA LEU A 182 -60.18 9.82 -31.72
C LEU A 182 -60.36 11.34 -31.91
N ALA A 183 -59.29 12.06 -32.25
CA ALA A 183 -59.38 13.47 -32.62
C ALA A 183 -60.17 13.66 -33.93
N ILE A 184 -59.92 12.84 -34.95
CA ILE A 184 -60.62 12.90 -36.24
C ILE A 184 -62.12 12.65 -36.06
N THR A 185 -62.50 11.61 -35.30
CA THR A 185 -63.91 11.28 -35.03
C THR A 185 -64.64 12.38 -34.27
N LYS A 186 -63.98 13.01 -33.28
CA LYS A 186 -64.55 14.18 -32.57
C LYS A 186 -64.81 15.36 -33.50
N VAL A 187 -63.89 15.64 -34.43
CA VAL A 187 -64.09 16.71 -35.42
C VAL A 187 -65.27 16.38 -36.31
N ALA A 188 -65.39 15.14 -36.81
CA ALA A 188 -66.51 14.72 -37.65
C ALA A 188 -67.88 14.91 -36.95
N GLN A 189 -67.99 14.61 -35.66
CA GLN A 189 -69.24 14.80 -34.89
C GLN A 189 -69.69 16.26 -34.76
N VAL A 190 -68.81 17.24 -34.94
CA VAL A 190 -69.17 18.67 -34.88
C VAL A 190 -69.80 19.14 -36.20
N PHE A 191 -69.52 18.45 -37.31
CA PHE A 191 -69.94 18.86 -38.65
C PHE A 191 -71.20 18.16 -39.18
N PHE A 192 -71.68 17.11 -38.51
CA PHE A 192 -72.90 16.36 -38.88
C PHE A 192 -73.96 16.49 -37.78
#